data_AF-A0A977L123-F1
#
_entry.id   AF-A0A977L123-F1
#
_cell.length_a   1.000
_cell.length_b   1.000
_cell.length_c   1.000
_cell.angle_alpha   90.00
_cell.angle_beta   90.00
_cell.angle_gamma   90.00
#
_symmetry.space_group_name_H-M   'P 1'
#
loop_
_entity.id
_entity.type
_entity.pdbx_description
1 polymer ?
#
loop_
_entity_poly.entity_id
_entity_poly.type
_entity_poly.pdbx_seq_one_letter_code
_entity_poly.pdbx_strand_id
1 'polypeptide(L)'
;MIELENGTAITADPEENLERQPATLSRFVGESMTLMLTSSARLPPRLVLNITSGLFSKSFQTRFANEILEQQRSLRSGREDANLETVLVIEKISAPLKIEAGQWKLEIVAHQLLFSSSDLLGKSLPFHKQIWVRAIPQNPITLPNKPLPLDLATYRLGEARLEIYQICDFQQKTCPQNPKP
;
A
#
# COMPACT_ATOMS: atom_id res chain seq x y z
N MET A 1 -28.86 -21.10 -2.44
CA MET A 1 -29.28 -22.49 -2.21
C MET A 1 -30.03 -22.92 -3.46
N ILE A 2 -29.50 -23.90 -4.19
CA ILE A 2 -30.18 -24.48 -5.36
C ILE A 2 -30.47 -25.93 -4.98
N GLU A 3 -31.75 -26.26 -4.85
CA GLU A 3 -32.20 -27.62 -4.55
C GLU A 3 -32.35 -28.39 -5.87
N LEU A 4 -31.70 -29.54 -5.99
CA LEU A 4 -31.98 -30.54 -7.02
C LEU A 4 -32.64 -31.73 -6.33
N GLU A 5 -33.57 -32.37 -7.04
CA GLU A 5 -34.63 -33.27 -6.53
C GLU A 5 -34.20 -34.53 -5.76
N ASN A 6 -32.90 -34.74 -5.51
CA ASN A 6 -32.40 -35.91 -4.80
C ASN A 6 -31.64 -35.54 -3.52
N GLY A 7 -32.32 -34.89 -2.56
CA GLY A 7 -32.09 -34.93 -1.10
C GLY A 7 -30.67 -34.82 -0.53
N THR A 8 -29.67 -34.49 -1.34
CA THR A 8 -28.26 -34.47 -0.97
C THR A 8 -27.83 -33.02 -1.12
N ALA A 9 -27.81 -32.32 0.01
CA ALA A 9 -27.25 -30.98 0.05
C ALA A 9 -25.75 -31.09 -0.28
N ILE A 10 -25.36 -30.62 -1.47
CA ILE A 10 -23.96 -30.33 -1.74
C ILE A 10 -23.66 -29.06 -0.94
N THR A 11 -23.08 -29.23 0.26
CA THR A 11 -22.35 -28.14 0.91
C THR A 11 -21.19 -27.80 -0.01
N ALA A 12 -21.41 -26.85 -0.92
CA ALA A 12 -20.31 -26.15 -1.56
C ALA A 12 -19.53 -25.51 -0.41
N ASP A 13 -18.33 -26.02 -0.13
CA ASP A 13 -17.37 -25.27 0.67
C ASP A 13 -17.30 -23.88 0.03
N PRO A 14 -17.50 -22.80 0.80
CA PRO A 14 -17.40 -21.48 0.23
C PRO A 14 -15.97 -21.33 -0.29
N GLU A 15 -15.77 -21.47 -1.60
CA GLU A 15 -14.53 -21.07 -2.25
C GLU A 15 -14.24 -19.67 -1.73
N GLU A 16 -13.09 -19.51 -1.05
CA GLU A 16 -12.66 -18.19 -0.62
C GLU A 16 -12.72 -17.30 -1.85
N ASN A 17 -13.54 -16.24 -1.80
CA ASN A 17 -13.62 -15.29 -2.90
C ASN A 17 -12.30 -14.53 -2.95
N LEU A 18 -11.32 -15.12 -3.62
CA LEU A 18 -9.98 -14.58 -3.79
C LEU A 18 -9.95 -13.56 -4.92
N GLU A 19 -10.97 -13.48 -5.78
CA GLU A 19 -10.98 -12.54 -6.89
C GLU A 19 -11.37 -11.13 -6.47
N ARG A 20 -10.85 -10.13 -7.18
CA ARG A 20 -11.18 -8.72 -6.96
C ARG A 20 -11.42 -8.04 -8.29
N GLN A 21 -12.35 -7.09 -8.29
CA GLN A 21 -12.57 -6.25 -9.46
C GLN A 21 -11.32 -5.38 -9.73
N PRO A 22 -10.94 -5.16 -11.00
CA PRO A 22 -9.78 -4.35 -11.33
C PRO A 22 -9.77 -2.95 -10.70
N ALA A 23 -10.94 -2.29 -10.64
CA ALA A 23 -11.09 -1.00 -9.99
C ALA A 23 -10.76 -1.03 -8.49
N THR A 24 -11.12 -2.10 -7.79
CA THR A 24 -10.79 -2.30 -6.36
C THR A 24 -9.29 -2.43 -6.16
N LEU A 25 -8.60 -3.17 -7.03
CA LEU A 25 -7.13 -3.34 -6.97
C LEU A 25 -6.41 -2.02 -7.21
N SER A 26 -6.76 -1.30 -8.27
CA SER A 26 -6.15 0.00 -8.58
C SER A 26 -6.42 1.03 -7.48
N ARG A 27 -7.64 1.07 -6.94
CA ARG A 27 -8.00 1.94 -5.81
C ARG A 27 -7.20 1.59 -4.55
N PHE A 28 -7.15 0.31 -4.20
CA PHE A 28 -6.41 -0.16 -3.03
C PHE A 28 -4.93 0.22 -3.11
N VAL A 29 -4.27 -0.03 -4.25
CA VAL A 29 -2.87 0.34 -4.46
C VAL A 29 -2.69 1.85 -4.38
N GLY A 30 -3.49 2.62 -5.11
CA GLY A 30 -3.37 4.07 -5.15
C GLY A 30 -3.52 4.71 -3.77
N GLU A 31 -4.61 4.39 -3.07
CA GLU A 31 -4.87 4.97 -1.76
C GLU A 31 -3.86 4.49 -0.70
N SER A 32 -3.46 3.21 -0.71
CA SER A 32 -2.45 2.71 0.23
C SER A 32 -1.10 3.42 0.06
N MET A 33 -0.65 3.58 -1.19
CA MET A 33 0.61 4.27 -1.50
C MET A 33 0.54 5.76 -1.19
N THR A 34 -0.57 6.42 -1.50
CA THR A 34 -0.78 7.83 -1.17
C THR A 34 -0.80 8.06 0.34
N LEU A 35 -1.52 7.25 1.12
CA LEU A 35 -1.54 7.39 2.58
C LEU A 35 -0.14 7.19 3.17
N MET A 36 0.59 6.18 2.68
CA MET A 36 1.92 5.84 3.19
C MET A 36 3.00 6.88 2.89
N LEU A 37 2.95 7.50 1.70
CA LEU A 37 3.99 8.42 1.22
C LEU A 37 3.63 9.90 1.40
N THR A 38 2.48 10.18 2.02
CA THR A 38 2.07 11.54 2.38
C THR A 38 2.37 11.81 3.85
N SER A 39 3.27 12.76 4.11
CA SER A 39 3.70 13.09 5.48
C SER A 39 3.93 14.58 5.66
N SER A 40 3.81 15.05 6.90
CA SER A 40 4.02 16.45 7.26
C SER A 40 4.51 16.56 8.70
N ALA A 41 4.77 17.77 9.19
CA ALA A 41 5.09 17.98 10.60
C ALA A 41 3.97 17.51 11.55
N ARG A 42 2.69 17.62 11.13
CA ARG A 42 1.52 17.16 11.90
C ARG A 42 1.26 15.67 11.78
N LEU A 43 1.73 15.07 10.69
CA LEU A 43 1.60 13.64 10.42
C LEU A 43 2.99 13.08 10.07
N PRO A 44 3.86 12.89 11.09
CA PRO A 44 5.25 12.54 10.85
C PRO A 44 5.40 11.19 10.15
N PRO A 45 6.44 10.97 9.33
CA PRO A 45 6.63 9.72 8.59
C PRO A 45 6.53 8.47 9.45
N ARG A 46 7.10 8.46 10.67
CA ARG A 46 7.01 7.32 11.59
C ARG A 46 5.57 7.01 12.01
N LEU A 47 4.75 8.04 12.23
CA LEU A 47 3.36 7.87 12.61
C LEU A 47 2.56 7.31 11.43
N VAL A 48 2.78 7.85 10.23
CA VAL A 48 2.19 7.35 8.99
C VAL A 48 2.54 5.87 8.79
N LEU A 49 3.83 5.53 8.78
CA LEU A 49 4.34 4.16 8.62
C LEU A 49 3.70 3.19 9.63
N ASN A 50 3.58 3.61 10.90
CA ASN A 50 3.00 2.77 11.94
C ASN A 50 1.52 2.49 11.66
N ILE A 51 0.75 3.54 11.36
CA ILE A 51 -0.70 3.43 11.14
C ILE A 51 -1.01 2.61 9.89
N THR A 52 -0.32 2.86 8.79
CA THR A 52 -0.60 2.22 7.49
C THR A 52 0.07 0.85 7.33
N SER A 53 0.95 0.43 8.25
CA SER A 53 1.70 -0.82 8.18
C SER A 53 0.82 -2.06 7.91
N GLY A 54 -0.40 -2.08 8.45
CA GLY A 54 -1.36 -3.18 8.26
C GLY A 54 -1.84 -3.38 6.82
N LEU A 55 -1.62 -2.42 5.91
CA LEU A 55 -1.90 -2.57 4.47
C LEU A 55 -0.81 -3.37 3.74
N PHE A 56 0.29 -3.67 4.42
CA PHE A 56 1.46 -4.36 3.88
C PHE A 56 1.65 -5.70 4.58
N SER A 57 2.17 -6.70 3.86
CA SER A 57 2.45 -8.01 4.43
C SER A 57 3.49 -7.92 5.55
N LYS A 58 3.35 -8.74 6.60
CA LYS A 58 4.27 -8.75 7.75
C LYS A 58 5.74 -8.93 7.35
N SER A 59 6.03 -9.76 6.35
CA SER A 59 7.40 -9.99 5.87
C SER A 59 7.98 -8.76 5.16
N PHE A 60 7.14 -7.88 4.62
CA PHE A 60 7.55 -6.68 3.89
C PHE A 60 7.66 -5.44 4.79
N GLN A 61 6.81 -5.33 5.82
CA GLN A 61 6.70 -4.16 6.71
C GLN A 61 8.07 -3.65 7.21
N THR A 62 8.91 -4.51 7.78
CA THR A 62 10.19 -4.10 8.37
C THR A 62 11.15 -3.52 7.35
N ARG A 63 11.32 -4.20 6.21
CA ARG A 63 12.23 -3.75 5.15
C ARG A 63 11.75 -2.43 4.57
N PHE A 64 10.46 -2.36 4.25
CA PHE A 64 9.87 -1.18 3.63
C PHE A 64 9.90 0.04 4.56
N ALA A 65 9.60 -0.13 5.85
CA ALA A 65 9.72 0.94 6.83
C ALA A 65 11.15 1.48 6.89
N ASN A 66 12.16 0.62 6.85
CA ASN A 66 13.57 1.05 6.81
C ASN A 66 13.90 1.81 5.52
N GLU A 67 13.50 1.30 4.35
CA GLU A 67 13.70 1.97 3.06
C GLU A 67 13.11 3.40 3.07
N ILE A 68 11.87 3.55 3.54
CA ILE A 68 11.22 4.86 3.64
C ILE A 68 11.92 5.77 4.66
N LEU A 69 12.30 5.26 5.82
CA LEU A 69 12.98 6.07 6.84
C LEU A 69 14.36 6.54 6.38
N GLU A 70 15.14 5.67 5.71
CA GLU A 70 16.43 6.07 5.14
C GLU A 70 16.25 7.10 4.02
N GLN A 71 15.26 6.90 3.14
CA GLN A 71 14.92 7.89 2.12
C GLN A 71 14.56 9.24 2.77
N GLN A 72 13.74 9.26 3.80
CA GLN A 72 13.38 10.50 4.49
C GLN A 72 14.58 11.18 5.15
N ARG A 73 15.54 10.43 5.70
CA ARG A 73 16.79 10.98 6.23
C ARG A 73 17.66 11.55 5.12
N SER A 74 17.83 10.85 4.01
CA SER A 74 18.65 11.33 2.90
C SER A 74 18.08 12.61 2.28
N LEU A 75 16.74 12.71 2.19
CA LEU A 75 16.05 13.91 1.71
C LEU A 75 16.23 15.13 2.62
N ARG A 76 16.41 14.90 3.92
CA ARG A 76 16.65 15.93 4.94
C ARG A 76 18.13 16.27 5.11
N SER A 77 19.03 15.37 4.72
CA SER A 77 20.48 15.59 4.79
C SER A 77 20.86 16.83 3.98
N GLY A 78 21.48 17.82 4.64
CA GLY A 78 21.85 19.09 4.03
C GLY A 78 20.74 20.13 3.91
N ARG A 79 19.56 19.91 4.52
CA ARG A 79 18.51 20.95 4.68
C ARG A 79 18.48 21.45 6.12
N GLU A 80 18.50 22.77 6.31
CA GLU A 80 18.30 23.39 7.62
C GLU A 80 16.82 23.29 8.08
N ASP A 81 15.89 23.12 7.14
CA ASP A 81 14.47 23.01 7.42
C ASP A 81 14.08 21.61 7.96
N ALA A 82 13.71 21.57 9.23
CA ALA A 82 13.16 20.37 9.89
C ALA A 82 11.74 20.00 9.41
N ASN A 83 11.04 20.90 8.71
CA ASN A 83 9.64 20.74 8.30
C ASN A 83 9.53 20.32 6.83
N LEU A 84 10.10 19.16 6.49
CA LEU A 84 9.87 18.52 5.19
C LEU A 84 8.48 17.89 5.16
N GLU A 85 7.68 18.28 4.18
CA GLU A 85 6.40 17.65 3.85
C GLU A 85 6.53 16.88 2.54
N THR A 86 5.85 15.74 2.44
CA THR A 86 5.84 14.91 1.23
C THR A 86 4.41 14.59 0.81
N VAL A 87 4.16 14.57 -0.49
CA VAL A 87 2.88 14.14 -1.07
C VAL A 87 3.17 13.26 -2.28
N LEU A 88 2.45 12.14 -2.41
CA LEU A 88 2.49 11.33 -3.63
C LEU A 88 1.39 11.76 -4.58
N VAL A 89 1.78 12.21 -5.78
CA VAL A 89 0.87 12.54 -6.87
C VAL A 89 0.94 11.44 -7.91
N ILE A 90 -0.13 10.64 -8.00
CA ILE A 90 -0.23 9.53 -8.93
C ILE A 90 -0.70 10.03 -10.28
N GLU A 91 0.08 9.77 -11.32
CA GLU A 91 -0.29 10.05 -12.71
C GLU A 91 -1.11 8.89 -13.29
N LYS A 92 -0.64 7.66 -13.07
CA LYS A 92 -1.25 6.47 -13.63
C LYS A 92 -1.01 5.24 -12.77
N ILE A 93 -2.03 4.37 -12.72
CA ILE A 93 -1.91 2.99 -12.27
C ILE A 93 -2.31 2.10 -13.45
N SER A 94 -1.52 1.07 -13.75
CA SER A 94 -1.84 0.12 -14.81
C SER A 94 -3.09 -0.69 -14.48
N ALA A 95 -3.67 -1.35 -15.49
CA ALA A 95 -4.57 -2.45 -15.24
C ALA A 95 -3.82 -3.56 -14.46
N PRO A 96 -4.48 -4.28 -13.55
CA PRO A 96 -3.87 -5.37 -12.81
C PRO A 96 -3.60 -6.57 -13.72
N LEU A 97 -2.36 -7.04 -13.71
CA LEU A 97 -1.97 -8.30 -14.32
C LEU A 97 -2.14 -9.41 -13.28
N LYS A 98 -3.06 -10.33 -13.53
CA LYS A 98 -3.22 -11.52 -12.68
C LYS A 98 -1.98 -12.40 -12.79
N ILE A 99 -1.40 -12.78 -11.65
CA ILE A 99 -0.27 -13.70 -11.57
C ILE A 99 -0.79 -15.11 -11.31
N GLU A 100 -1.63 -15.24 -10.29
CA GLU A 100 -2.31 -16.47 -9.88
C GLU A 100 -3.63 -16.11 -9.18
N ALA A 101 -4.37 -17.13 -8.70
CA ALA A 101 -5.60 -16.90 -7.96
C ALA A 101 -5.33 -16.01 -6.73
N GLY A 102 -6.06 -14.91 -6.60
CA GLY A 102 -5.88 -13.96 -5.50
C GLY A 102 -4.57 -13.17 -5.51
N GLN A 103 -3.80 -13.15 -6.61
CA GLN A 103 -2.56 -12.37 -6.69
C GLN A 103 -2.43 -11.59 -8.00
N TRP A 104 -2.00 -10.35 -7.89
CA TRP A 104 -1.88 -9.43 -9.02
C TRP A 104 -0.62 -8.57 -8.93
N LYS A 105 -0.16 -8.15 -10.10
CA LYS A 105 0.87 -7.12 -10.28
C LYS A 105 0.25 -5.87 -10.89
N LEU A 106 0.62 -4.72 -10.38
CA LEU A 106 0.27 -3.40 -10.91
C LEU A 106 1.53 -2.57 -11.09
N GLU A 107 1.48 -1.60 -11.99
CA GLU A 107 2.52 -0.60 -12.17
C GLU A 107 1.97 0.76 -11.78
N ILE A 108 2.76 1.53 -11.04
CA ILE A 108 2.44 2.89 -10.62
C ILE A 108 3.45 3.86 -11.21
N VAL A 109 2.93 4.89 -11.86
CA VAL A 109 3.67 6.06 -12.37
C VAL A 109 3.17 7.25 -11.57
N ALA A 110 4.07 7.84 -10.79
CA ALA A 110 3.75 8.92 -9.87
C ALA A 110 4.97 9.82 -9.66
N HIS A 111 4.73 10.94 -9.00
CA HIS A 111 5.76 11.83 -8.50
C HIS A 111 5.60 12.03 -7.00
N GLN A 112 6.69 11.92 -6.26
CA GLN A 112 6.74 12.36 -4.86
C GLN A 112 7.15 13.82 -4.85
N LEU A 113 6.23 14.69 -4.41
CA LEU A 113 6.48 16.11 -4.22
C LEU A 113 7.02 16.33 -2.81
N LEU A 114 8.02 17.20 -2.70
CA LEU A 114 8.68 17.55 -1.45
C LEU A 114 8.60 19.05 -1.24
N PHE A 115 8.01 19.46 -0.13
CA PHE A 115 7.85 20.86 0.25
C PHE A 115 8.65 21.15 1.52
N SER A 116 9.19 22.37 1.63
CA SER A 116 9.74 22.88 2.88
C SER A 116 9.29 24.32 3.10
N SER A 117 9.46 24.84 4.31
CA SER A 117 9.15 26.24 4.64
C SER A 117 9.85 27.24 3.72
N SER A 118 11.06 26.91 3.26
CA SER A 118 11.84 27.71 2.30
C SER A 118 11.55 27.45 0.82
N ASP A 119 10.87 26.36 0.47
CA ASP A 119 10.62 25.94 -0.92
C ASP A 119 9.17 25.47 -1.08
N LEU A 120 8.30 26.44 -1.38
CA LEU A 120 6.86 26.24 -1.58
C LEU A 120 6.50 25.73 -2.98
N LEU A 121 7.41 25.89 -3.96
CA LEU A 121 7.24 25.30 -5.30
C LEU A 121 7.44 23.79 -5.24
N GLY A 122 8.33 23.35 -4.36
CA GLY A 122 8.59 21.97 -4.05
C GLY A 122 9.44 21.28 -5.12
N LYS A 123 10.12 20.21 -4.70
CA LYS A 123 10.90 19.35 -5.59
C LYS A 123 10.07 18.14 -5.97
N SER A 124 10.16 17.71 -7.22
CA SER A 124 9.50 16.51 -7.71
C SER A 124 10.51 15.39 -7.90
N LEU A 125 10.25 14.23 -7.29
CA LEU A 125 11.01 13.00 -7.48
C LEU A 125 10.15 11.97 -8.21
N PRO A 126 10.66 11.32 -9.27
CA PRO A 126 9.91 10.28 -9.95
C PRO A 126 9.71 9.06 -9.05
N PHE A 127 8.51 8.49 -9.08
CA PHE A 127 8.11 7.30 -8.34
C PHE A 127 7.49 6.30 -9.31
N HIS A 128 8.34 5.47 -9.92
CA HIS A 128 7.92 4.46 -10.90
C HIS A 128 8.18 3.07 -10.33
N LYS A 129 7.11 2.40 -9.89
CA LYS A 129 7.22 1.12 -9.17
C LYS A 129 6.32 0.04 -9.77
N GLN A 130 6.73 -1.21 -9.56
CA GLN A 130 5.87 -2.38 -9.68
C GLN A 130 5.41 -2.79 -8.29
N ILE A 131 4.12 -3.08 -8.14
CA ILE A 131 3.44 -3.37 -6.88
C ILE A 131 2.79 -4.74 -7.00
N TRP A 132 3.06 -5.62 -6.04
CA TRP A 132 2.39 -6.90 -5.93
C TRP A 132 1.40 -6.89 -4.79
N VAL A 133 0.19 -7.36 -5.09
CA VAL A 133 -0.96 -7.36 -4.19
C VAL A 133 -1.52 -8.77 -4.12
N ARG A 134 -1.93 -9.18 -2.92
CA ARG A 134 -2.63 -10.46 -2.72
C ARG A 134 -3.88 -10.31 -1.87
N ALA A 135 -4.85 -11.17 -2.11
CA ALA A 135 -6.01 -11.33 -1.24
C ALA A 135 -5.58 -11.97 0.09
N ILE A 136 -6.27 -11.58 1.16
CA ILE A 136 -6.10 -12.12 2.51
C ILE A 136 -7.47 -12.48 3.08
N PRO A 137 -7.57 -13.43 4.02
CA PRO A 137 -8.87 -13.92 4.49
C PRO A 137 -9.65 -12.87 5.30
N GLN A 138 -8.94 -11.98 5.99
CA GLN A 138 -9.52 -10.96 6.87
C GLN A 138 -8.70 -9.67 6.90
N ASN A 139 -9.34 -8.57 7.31
CA ASN A 139 -8.67 -7.29 7.54
C ASN A 139 -7.73 -7.41 8.76
N PRO A 140 -6.40 -7.18 8.60
CA PRO A 140 -5.44 -7.30 9.69
C PRO A 140 -5.38 -6.05 10.58
N ILE A 141 -6.07 -4.97 10.20
CA ILE A 141 -6.01 -3.67 10.87
C ILE A 141 -7.04 -3.62 11.99
N THR A 142 -6.60 -3.26 13.19
CA THR A 142 -7.46 -2.99 14.34
C THR A 142 -7.49 -1.49 14.61
N LEU A 143 -8.67 -0.98 14.99
CA LEU A 143 -8.81 0.42 15.37
C LEU A 143 -8.44 0.62 16.85
N PRO A 144 -7.65 1.64 17.19
CA PRO A 144 -7.40 2.00 18.58
C PRO A 144 -8.66 2.63 19.21
N ASN A 145 -8.69 2.73 20.55
CA ASN A 145 -9.84 3.27 21.29
C ASN A 145 -10.23 4.72 20.90
N LYS A 146 -9.26 5.51 20.42
CA LYS A 146 -9.46 6.88 19.94
C LYS A 146 -8.78 7.02 18.57
N PRO A 147 -9.45 6.59 17.48
CA PRO A 147 -8.84 6.54 16.17
C PRO A 147 -8.65 7.95 15.60
N LEU A 148 -7.48 8.17 14.99
CA LEU A 148 -7.22 9.32 14.15
C LEU A 148 -7.95 9.16 12.80
N PRO A 149 -8.16 10.24 12.03
CA PRO A 149 -8.68 10.14 10.67
C PRO A 149 -7.89 9.17 9.78
N LEU A 150 -6.56 9.12 9.95
CA LEU A 150 -5.70 8.19 9.20
C LEU A 150 -5.94 6.72 9.60
N ASP A 151 -6.22 6.43 10.88
CA ASP A 151 -6.57 5.07 11.33
C ASP A 151 -7.86 4.60 10.66
N LEU A 152 -8.87 5.47 10.61
CA LEU A 152 -10.15 5.16 9.97
C LEU A 152 -10.00 4.95 8.45
N ALA A 153 -9.17 5.75 7.79
CA ALA A 153 -8.89 5.61 6.36
C ALA A 153 -8.18 4.28 6.08
N THR A 154 -7.15 3.95 6.87
CA THR A 154 -6.41 2.69 6.77
C THR A 154 -7.34 1.50 6.99
N TYR A 155 -8.17 1.52 8.05
CA TYR A 155 -9.11 0.44 8.33
C TYR A 155 -10.10 0.21 7.18
N ARG A 156 -10.68 1.29 6.63
CA ARG A 156 -11.61 1.22 5.48
C ARG A 156 -10.95 0.61 4.24
N LEU A 157 -9.67 0.91 4.00
CA LEU A 157 -8.91 0.26 2.92
C LEU A 157 -8.68 -1.23 3.19
N GLY A 158 -8.43 -1.59 4.44
CA GLY A 158 -8.28 -2.98 4.87
C GLY A 158 -9.52 -3.85 4.63
N GLU A 159 -10.71 -3.26 4.56
CA GLU A 159 -11.96 -3.97 4.21
C GLU A 159 -11.95 -4.56 2.79
N ALA A 160 -11.08 -4.07 1.90
CA ALA A 160 -10.85 -4.70 0.60
C ALA A 160 -10.23 -6.11 0.73
N ARG A 161 -9.72 -6.46 1.92
CA ARG A 161 -9.04 -7.73 2.22
C ARG A 161 -7.94 -8.01 1.21
N LEU A 162 -7.08 -7.02 1.04
CA LEU A 162 -5.90 -7.00 0.20
C LEU A 162 -4.71 -6.54 1.03
N GLU A 163 -3.51 -7.01 0.68
CA GLU A 163 -2.26 -6.45 1.18
C GLU A 163 -1.22 -6.31 0.07
N ILE A 164 -0.35 -5.31 0.20
CA ILE A 164 0.84 -5.16 -0.63
C ILE A 164 1.96 -6.01 -0.01
N TYR A 165 2.47 -6.97 -0.77
CA TYR A 165 3.53 -7.86 -0.27
C TYR A 165 4.90 -7.63 -0.91
N GLN A 166 4.96 -6.83 -1.97
CA GLN A 166 6.21 -6.48 -2.63
C GLN A 166 6.09 -5.17 -3.42
N ILE A 167 7.15 -4.35 -3.37
CA ILE A 167 7.31 -3.14 -4.18
C ILE A 167 8.73 -3.15 -4.77
N CYS A 168 8.86 -2.82 -6.05
CA CYS A 168 10.16 -2.75 -6.73
C CYS A 168 10.24 -1.57 -7.68
N ASP A 169 11.45 -1.08 -7.93
CA ASP A 169 11.69 -0.14 -9.01
C ASP A 169 11.42 -0.78 -10.36
N PHE A 170 10.76 -0.03 -11.25
CA PHE A 170 10.43 -0.51 -12.60
C PHE A 170 11.67 -0.94 -13.42
N GLN A 171 12.82 -0.33 -13.16
CA GLN A 171 14.08 -0.61 -13.89
C GLN A 171 14.87 -1.80 -13.31
N GLN A 172 14.48 -2.36 -12.16
CA GLN A 172 15.18 -3.50 -11.56
C GLN A 172 14.71 -4.83 -12.18
N LYS A 173 15.64 -5.57 -12.78
CA LYS A 173 15.38 -6.91 -13.37
C LYS A 173 14.97 -7.97 -12.33
N THR A 174 15.40 -7.79 -11.09
CA THR A 174 15.13 -8.70 -9.98
C THR A 174 14.68 -7.91 -8.78
N CYS A 175 13.42 -8.13 -8.38
CA CYS A 175 12.93 -7.71 -7.08
C CYS A 175 13.66 -8.49 -5.97
N PRO A 176 14.24 -7.85 -4.96
CA PRO A 176 14.73 -8.57 -3.79
C PRO A 176 13.56 -9.31 -3.13
N GLN A 177 13.56 -10.63 -3.25
CA GLN A 177 12.52 -11.48 -2.67
C GLN A 177 12.57 -11.36 -1.15
N ASN A 178 11.41 -11.24 -0.51
CA ASN A 178 11.34 -11.45 0.92
C ASN A 178 11.71 -12.91 1.23
N PRO A 179 12.43 -13.19 2.32
CA PRO A 179 12.57 -14.57 2.78
C PRO A 179 11.17 -15.17 2.91
N LYS A 180 10.98 -16.36 2.33
CA LYS A 180 9.75 -17.13 2.55
C LYS A 180 9.58 -17.33 4.07
N PRO A 181 8.35 -17.19 4.59
CA PRO A 181 8.07 -17.46 6.00
C PRO A 181 8.45 -18.90 6.37
#